data_AF-A0A2I0DYT6-F1
#
_entry.id   AF-A0A2I0DYT6-F1
#
_cell.length_a   1.000
_cell.length_b   1.000
_cell.length_c   1.000
_cell.angle_alpha   90.00
_cell.angle_beta   90.00
_cell.angle_gamma   90.00
#
_symmetry.space_group_name_H-M   'P 1'
#
loop_
_entity.id
_entity.type
_entity.pdbx_description
1 polymer ?
#
loop_
_entity_poly.entity_id
_entity_poly.type
_entity_poly.pdbx_seq_one_letter_code
_entity_poly.pdbx_strand_id
1 'polypeptide(L)'
;MSSDDWYRNYEWNAEVEAVFYDKLKRARSQRDQYVVIQASYLAESTPKVALSLIDEYFDTRKDQYEDMRAFWVQARSFMSLNQIESAMESFRLVLKREDEFPNHQSTVYVDYPYIVATQAIDLEYKNALYVLEKYASRLMFALDKFKWHASKALINLDAKEASLALQAAEIKSSDFRFHQDVGLVGKEHAEVIKVLIKIST
;
A
#
# COMPACT_ATOMS: atom_id res chain seq x y z
N MET A 1 -8.51 20.03 -19.83
CA MET A 1 -9.57 19.09 -19.38
C MET A 1 -9.43 17.86 -20.25
N SER A 2 -8.63 16.89 -19.82
CA SER A 2 -8.18 15.78 -20.66
C SER A 2 -9.16 14.61 -20.52
N SER A 3 -9.75 14.19 -21.65
CA SER A 3 -10.30 12.86 -21.95
C SER A 3 -10.68 12.00 -20.73
N ASP A 4 -11.98 11.88 -20.44
CA ASP A 4 -12.62 11.04 -19.42
C ASP A 4 -11.73 9.94 -18.83
N ASP A 5 -11.54 9.94 -17.52
CA ASP A 5 -10.80 8.95 -16.70
C ASP A 5 -11.49 7.56 -16.73
N TRP A 6 -11.66 7.00 -17.93
CA TRP A 6 -12.43 5.79 -18.22
C TRP A 6 -11.85 4.51 -17.61
N TYR A 7 -10.64 4.59 -17.05
CA TYR A 7 -9.88 3.51 -16.43
C TYR A 7 -9.67 3.74 -14.91
N ARG A 8 -10.46 4.62 -14.28
CA ARG A 8 -10.42 4.93 -12.84
C ARG A 8 -11.81 4.80 -12.21
N ASN A 9 -12.53 3.74 -12.55
CA ASN A 9 -13.88 3.51 -12.04
C ASN A 9 -13.83 2.89 -10.65
N TYR A 10 -14.62 3.40 -9.71
CA TYR A 10 -14.76 2.86 -8.34
C TYR A 10 -15.80 1.73 -8.25
N GLU A 11 -16.67 1.65 -9.26
CA GLU A 11 -17.70 0.62 -9.41
C GLU A 11 -17.40 -0.24 -10.63
N TRP A 12 -17.83 -1.50 -10.60
CA TRP A 12 -17.68 -2.42 -11.72
C TRP A 12 -19.00 -3.13 -12.03
N ASN A 13 -19.57 -2.79 -13.18
CA ASN A 13 -20.77 -3.41 -13.72
C ASN A 13 -20.58 -3.67 -15.22
N ALA A 14 -21.54 -4.36 -15.86
CA ALA A 14 -21.42 -4.77 -17.25
C ALA A 14 -21.23 -3.60 -18.24
N GLU A 15 -21.79 -2.42 -17.96
CA GLU A 15 -21.62 -1.23 -18.81
C GLU A 15 -20.21 -0.66 -18.68
N VAL A 16 -19.72 -0.50 -17.45
CA VAL A 16 -18.35 -0.04 -17.17
C VAL A 16 -17.32 -0.99 -17.78
N GLU A 17 -17.51 -2.29 -17.60
CA GLU A 17 -16.65 -3.32 -18.16
C GLU A 17 -16.61 -3.26 -19.69
N ALA A 18 -17.77 -3.14 -20.35
CA ALA A 18 -17.84 -3.05 -21.80
C ALA A 18 -17.12 -1.81 -22.35
N VAL A 19 -17.32 -0.64 -21.72
CA VAL A 19 -16.64 0.61 -22.09
C VAL A 19 -15.12 0.50 -21.85
N PHE A 20 -14.73 -0.07 -20.71
CA PHE A 20 -13.33 -0.27 -20.36
C PHE A 20 -12.64 -1.11 -21.44
N TYR A 21 -13.19 -2.27 -21.79
CA TYR A 21 -12.58 -3.15 -22.78
C TYR A 21 -12.65 -2.62 -24.22
N ASP A 22 -13.69 -1.88 -24.63
CA ASP A 22 -13.71 -1.22 -25.95
C ASP A 22 -12.58 -0.20 -26.09
N LYS A 23 -12.32 0.59 -25.04
CA LYS A 23 -11.20 1.54 -25.03
C LYS A 23 -9.85 0.85 -24.88
N LEU A 24 -9.76 -0.18 -24.03
CA LEU A 24 -8.53 -0.95 -23.81
C LEU A 24 -8.02 -1.61 -25.09
N LYS A 25 -8.91 -2.14 -25.94
CA LYS A 25 -8.56 -2.71 -27.26
C LYS A 25 -7.84 -1.71 -28.18
N ARG A 26 -8.09 -0.42 -28.01
CA ARG A 26 -7.48 0.67 -28.80
C ARG A 26 -6.20 1.20 -28.14
N ALA A 27 -5.96 0.87 -26.87
CA ALA A 27 -4.77 1.27 -26.14
C ALA A 27 -3.54 0.52 -26.68
N ARG A 28 -2.46 1.27 -26.94
CA ARG A 28 -1.19 0.72 -27.44
C ARG A 28 -0.23 0.43 -26.29
N SER A 29 0.70 1.35 -26.04
CA SER A 29 1.74 1.21 -25.01
C SER A 29 1.22 1.34 -23.58
N GLN A 30 0.08 2.01 -23.36
CA GLN A 30 -0.46 2.27 -22.02
C GLN A 30 -1.48 1.22 -21.56
N ARG A 31 -1.74 0.18 -22.36
CA ARG A 31 -2.74 -0.85 -22.06
C ARG A 31 -2.54 -1.42 -20.65
N ASP A 32 -1.33 -1.88 -20.38
CA ASP A 32 -0.98 -2.57 -19.13
C ASP A 32 -1.13 -1.63 -17.92
N GLN A 33 -0.71 -0.38 -18.06
CA GLN A 33 -0.92 0.66 -17.06
C GLN A 33 -2.42 0.90 -16.77
N TYR A 34 -3.27 0.96 -17.80
CA TYR A 34 -4.70 1.15 -17.59
C TYR A 34 -5.35 -0.02 -16.85
N VAL A 35 -4.95 -1.26 -17.13
CA VAL A 35 -5.43 -2.45 -16.41
C VAL A 35 -5.09 -2.36 -14.93
N VAL A 36 -3.81 -2.09 -14.61
CA VAL A 36 -3.36 -2.02 -13.21
C VAL A 36 -3.94 -0.83 -12.47
N ILE A 37 -4.10 0.33 -13.14
CA ILE A 37 -4.78 1.50 -12.53
C ILE A 37 -6.24 1.16 -12.24
N GLN A 38 -6.99 0.62 -13.19
CA GLN A 38 -8.39 0.26 -12.96
C GLN A 38 -8.53 -0.75 -11.81
N ALA A 39 -7.70 -1.79 -11.78
CA ALA A 39 -7.69 -2.77 -10.70
C ALA A 39 -7.42 -2.11 -9.32
N SER A 40 -6.56 -1.08 -9.27
CA SER A 40 -6.23 -0.38 -8.01
C SER A 40 -7.40 0.41 -7.42
N TYR A 41 -8.33 0.88 -8.25
CA TYR A 41 -9.56 1.56 -7.81
C TYR A 41 -10.62 0.56 -7.32
N LEU A 42 -10.51 -0.70 -7.74
CA LEU A 42 -11.46 -1.76 -7.39
C LEU A 42 -10.99 -2.64 -6.22
N ALA A 43 -9.72 -2.52 -5.82
CA ALA A 43 -9.07 -3.42 -4.86
C ALA A 43 -9.84 -3.57 -3.54
N GLU A 44 -10.51 -2.51 -3.07
CA GLU A 44 -11.27 -2.55 -1.81
C GLU A 44 -12.78 -2.79 -2.01
N SER A 45 -13.38 -2.24 -3.07
CA SER A 45 -14.82 -2.30 -3.30
C SER A 45 -15.26 -3.59 -4.00
N THR A 46 -14.46 -4.08 -4.95
CA THR A 46 -14.74 -5.28 -5.76
C THR A 46 -13.46 -6.11 -5.94
N PRO A 47 -12.84 -6.57 -4.84
CA PRO A 47 -11.51 -7.19 -4.85
C PRO A 47 -11.36 -8.37 -5.81
N LYS A 48 -12.41 -9.17 -6.02
CA LYS A 48 -12.37 -10.30 -6.97
C LYS A 48 -12.18 -9.83 -8.41
N VAL A 49 -12.83 -8.73 -8.80
CA VAL A 49 -12.66 -8.14 -10.12
C VAL A 49 -11.25 -7.56 -10.26
N ALA A 50 -10.78 -6.86 -9.23
CA ALA A 50 -9.40 -6.34 -9.20
C ALA A 50 -8.38 -7.46 -9.42
N LEU A 51 -8.52 -8.59 -8.73
CA LEU A 51 -7.67 -9.77 -8.91
C LEU A 51 -7.76 -10.33 -10.34
N SER A 52 -8.96 -10.47 -10.92
CA SER A 52 -9.11 -10.94 -12.30
C SER A 52 -8.46 -10.01 -13.33
N LEU A 53 -8.51 -8.69 -13.13
CA LEU A 53 -7.80 -7.72 -13.98
C LEU A 53 -6.28 -7.85 -13.82
N ILE A 54 -5.79 -8.12 -12.61
CA ILE A 54 -4.36 -8.36 -12.38
C ILE A 54 -3.91 -9.69 -12.99
N ASP A 55 -4.74 -10.73 -12.96
CA ASP A 55 -4.45 -12.00 -13.65
C ASP A 55 -4.34 -11.77 -15.17
N GLU A 56 -5.29 -11.03 -15.76
CA GLU A 56 -5.20 -10.63 -17.18
C GLU A 56 -3.94 -9.82 -17.47
N TYR A 57 -3.56 -8.89 -16.59
CA TYR A 57 -2.29 -8.16 -16.71
C TYR A 57 -1.10 -9.13 -16.76
N PHE A 58 -0.97 -10.05 -15.81
CA PHE A 58 0.15 -10.98 -15.78
C PHE A 58 0.20 -11.91 -17.00
N ASP A 59 -0.96 -12.32 -17.51
CA ASP A 59 -1.09 -13.16 -18.70
C ASP A 59 -0.72 -12.44 -20.00
N THR A 60 -0.94 -11.12 -20.07
CA THR A 60 -0.88 -10.37 -21.34
C THR A 60 0.18 -9.28 -21.40
N ARG A 61 0.80 -8.94 -20.26
CA ARG A 61 1.79 -7.86 -20.16
C ARG A 61 2.95 -8.05 -21.12
N LYS A 62 3.45 -6.94 -21.64
CA LYS A 62 4.61 -6.93 -22.57
C LYS A 62 5.93 -6.63 -21.88
N ASP A 63 5.86 -6.02 -20.71
CA ASP A 63 6.99 -5.70 -19.86
C ASP A 63 6.59 -5.82 -18.39
N GLN A 64 7.54 -5.50 -17.51
CA GLN A 64 7.39 -5.63 -16.07
C GLN A 64 7.30 -4.27 -15.34
N TYR A 65 6.95 -3.20 -16.05
CA TYR A 65 6.94 -1.86 -15.47
C TYR A 65 5.87 -1.69 -14.38
N GLU A 66 4.72 -2.34 -14.56
CA GLU A 66 3.58 -2.26 -13.65
C GLU A 66 3.57 -3.36 -12.58
N ASP A 67 4.52 -4.31 -12.59
CA ASP A 67 4.60 -5.45 -11.66
C ASP A 67 4.46 -5.05 -10.19
N MET A 68 5.23 -4.03 -9.78
CA MET A 68 5.21 -3.55 -8.40
C MET A 68 3.81 -3.08 -7.99
N ARG A 69 3.13 -2.33 -8.86
CA ARG A 69 1.76 -1.87 -8.59
C ARG A 69 0.76 -3.01 -8.65
N ALA A 70 0.94 -3.96 -9.57
CA ALA A 70 0.08 -5.15 -9.68
C ALA A 70 0.13 -6.01 -8.41
N PHE A 71 1.33 -6.30 -7.89
CA PHE A 71 1.48 -7.01 -6.61
C PHE A 71 0.88 -6.22 -5.44
N TRP A 72 1.01 -4.89 -5.44
CA TRP A 72 0.39 -4.07 -4.40
C TRP A 72 -1.15 -4.12 -4.46
N VAL A 73 -1.73 -4.13 -5.66
CA VAL A 73 -3.17 -4.32 -5.86
C VAL A 73 -3.62 -5.70 -5.38
N GLN A 74 -2.87 -6.76 -5.68
CA GLN A 74 -3.15 -8.10 -5.16
C GLN A 74 -3.16 -8.11 -3.63
N ALA A 75 -2.13 -7.52 -3.00
CA ALA A 75 -2.03 -7.45 -1.55
C ALA A 75 -3.29 -6.79 -0.94
N ARG A 76 -3.67 -5.61 -1.44
CA ARG A 76 -4.88 -4.89 -0.98
C ARG A 76 -6.16 -5.67 -1.22
N SER A 77 -6.29 -6.30 -2.39
CA SER A 77 -7.48 -7.10 -2.72
C SER A 77 -7.63 -8.33 -1.83
N PHE A 78 -6.52 -9.02 -1.55
CA PHE A 78 -6.50 -10.14 -0.61
C PHE A 78 -6.78 -9.71 0.82
N MET A 79 -6.29 -8.54 1.26
CA MET A 79 -6.68 -7.97 2.56
C MET A 79 -8.19 -7.76 2.65
N SER A 80 -8.81 -7.18 1.62
CA SER A 80 -10.27 -6.94 1.57
C SER A 80 -11.09 -8.24 1.53
N LEU A 81 -10.51 -9.34 1.07
CA LEU A 81 -11.11 -10.68 1.10
C LEU A 81 -10.77 -11.46 2.38
N ASN A 82 -10.05 -10.87 3.33
CA ASN A 82 -9.52 -11.54 4.52
C ASN A 82 -8.65 -12.77 4.20
N GLN A 83 -7.99 -12.77 3.04
CA GLN A 83 -7.04 -13.79 2.59
C GLN A 83 -5.62 -13.41 3.01
N ILE A 84 -5.38 -13.43 4.32
CA ILE A 84 -4.18 -12.83 4.93
C ILE A 84 -2.88 -13.41 4.38
N GLU A 85 -2.75 -14.73 4.27
CA GLU A 85 -1.53 -15.38 3.77
C GLU A 85 -1.16 -14.90 2.35
N SER A 86 -2.16 -14.87 1.45
CA SER A 86 -1.99 -14.37 0.08
C SER A 86 -1.62 -12.89 0.06
N ALA A 87 -2.21 -12.08 0.93
CA ALA A 87 -1.87 -10.66 1.03
C ALA A 87 -0.40 -10.45 1.47
N MET A 88 0.06 -11.20 2.48
CA MET A 88 1.43 -11.10 2.98
C MET A 88 2.44 -11.53 1.91
N GLU A 89 2.12 -12.57 1.14
CA GLU A 89 2.94 -12.98 0.00
C GLU A 89 3.02 -11.89 -1.07
N SER A 90 1.90 -11.27 -1.43
CA SER A 90 1.89 -10.16 -2.38
C SER A 90 2.69 -8.95 -1.88
N PHE A 91 2.64 -8.61 -0.58
CA PHE A 91 3.51 -7.56 -0.03
C PHE A 91 5.00 -7.91 -0.14
N ARG A 92 5.39 -9.17 0.11
CA ARG A 92 6.78 -9.61 -0.10
C ARG A 92 7.20 -9.51 -1.55
N LEU A 93 6.31 -9.83 -2.50
CA LEU A 93 6.57 -9.67 -3.93
C LEU A 93 6.79 -8.21 -4.33
N VAL A 94 6.04 -7.27 -3.74
CA VAL A 94 6.29 -5.83 -3.92
C VAL A 94 7.72 -5.48 -3.48
N LEU A 95 8.10 -5.81 -2.26
CA LEU A 95 9.42 -5.47 -1.71
C LEU A 95 10.56 -6.12 -2.50
N LYS A 96 10.39 -7.37 -2.92
CA LYS A 96 11.34 -8.05 -3.80
C LYS A 96 11.49 -7.30 -5.13
N ARG A 97 10.37 -6.83 -5.71
CA ARG A 97 10.39 -6.07 -6.96
C ARG A 97 11.11 -4.73 -6.81
N GLU A 98 10.97 -4.05 -5.68
CA GLU A 98 11.71 -2.82 -5.39
C GLU A 98 13.21 -3.06 -5.25
N ASP A 99 13.63 -4.20 -4.71
CA ASP A 99 15.05 -4.56 -4.64
C ASP A 99 15.64 -4.81 -6.04
N GLU A 100 14.87 -5.45 -6.92
CA GLU A 100 15.27 -5.67 -8.32
C GLU A 100 15.30 -4.36 -9.12
N PHE A 101 14.42 -3.39 -8.79
CA PHE A 101 14.28 -2.10 -9.48
C PHE A 101 14.31 -0.93 -8.49
N PRO A 102 15.48 -0.55 -7.96
CA PRO A 102 15.58 0.42 -6.84
C PRO A 102 15.01 1.83 -7.09
N ASN A 103 14.79 2.18 -8.36
CA ASN A 103 14.18 3.46 -8.76
C ASN A 103 12.64 3.42 -8.79
N HIS A 104 12.02 2.26 -8.57
CA HIS A 104 10.57 2.09 -8.49
C HIS A 104 10.18 1.73 -7.05
N GLN A 105 9.99 2.76 -6.22
CA GLN A 105 9.71 2.60 -4.79
C GLN A 105 8.24 2.89 -4.47
N SER A 106 7.75 2.27 -3.42
CA SER A 106 6.41 2.43 -2.85
C SER A 106 6.51 2.69 -1.33
N THR A 107 5.36 2.82 -0.68
CA THR A 107 5.25 2.91 0.79
C THR A 107 5.13 1.54 1.46
N VAL A 108 5.20 0.43 0.72
CA VAL A 108 5.02 -0.92 1.28
C VAL A 108 6.02 -1.23 2.39
N TYR A 109 7.23 -0.66 2.34
CA TYR A 109 8.24 -0.83 3.40
C TYR A 109 7.78 -0.34 4.79
N VAL A 110 6.79 0.56 4.87
CA VAL A 110 6.14 0.97 6.13
C VAL A 110 4.70 0.47 6.25
N ASP A 111 3.97 0.31 5.14
CA ASP A 111 2.60 -0.19 5.18
C ASP A 111 2.52 -1.66 5.60
N TYR A 112 3.40 -2.51 5.06
CA TYR A 112 3.39 -3.94 5.38
C TYR A 112 3.66 -4.21 6.87
N PRO A 113 4.76 -3.70 7.48
CA PRO A 113 4.98 -3.90 8.91
C PRO A 113 3.88 -3.31 9.79
N TYR A 114 3.30 -2.18 9.37
CA TYR A 114 2.22 -1.52 10.11
C TYR A 114 0.94 -2.34 10.10
N ILE A 115 0.57 -2.93 8.97
CA ILE A 115 -0.57 -3.86 8.87
C ILE A 115 -0.31 -5.09 9.74
N VAL A 116 0.86 -5.70 9.63
CA VAL A 116 1.25 -6.87 10.43
C VAL A 116 1.12 -6.58 11.94
N ALA A 117 1.63 -5.44 12.39
CA ALA A 117 1.61 -5.05 13.79
C ALA A 117 0.19 -4.72 14.29
N THR A 118 -0.58 -3.96 13.52
CA THR A 118 -1.92 -3.49 13.93
C THR A 118 -2.98 -4.57 13.88
N GLN A 119 -2.81 -5.59 13.03
CA GLN A 119 -3.69 -6.76 12.96
C GLN A 119 -3.15 -7.97 13.76
N ALA A 120 -2.02 -7.80 14.45
CA ALA A 120 -1.36 -8.84 15.22
C ALA A 120 -1.09 -10.14 14.44
N ILE A 121 -0.56 -10.03 13.22
CA ILE A 121 -0.19 -11.17 12.36
C ILE A 121 1.17 -11.71 12.82
N ASP A 122 1.17 -12.41 13.94
CA ASP A 122 2.35 -12.88 14.68
C ASP A 122 3.36 -13.69 13.83
N LEU A 123 2.86 -14.55 12.93
CA LEU A 123 3.69 -15.33 12.00
C LEU A 123 4.57 -14.44 11.09
N GLU A 124 4.18 -13.19 10.87
CA GLU A 124 4.90 -12.24 10.02
C GLU A 124 5.79 -11.27 10.78
N TYR A 125 5.80 -11.28 12.12
CA TYR A 125 6.55 -10.31 12.93
C TYR A 125 8.03 -10.28 12.59
N LYS A 126 8.64 -11.46 12.36
CA LYS A 126 10.05 -11.54 11.96
C LYS A 126 10.32 -10.84 10.63
N ASN A 127 9.43 -11.05 9.64
CA ASN A 127 9.55 -10.42 8.33
C ASN A 127 9.30 -8.91 8.42
N ALA A 128 8.28 -8.49 9.17
CA ALA A 128 7.98 -7.09 9.41
C ALA A 128 9.16 -6.34 10.05
N LEU A 129 9.76 -6.89 11.11
CA LEU A 129 10.94 -6.32 11.76
C LEU A 129 12.15 -6.24 10.80
N TYR A 130 12.38 -7.27 9.99
CA TYR A 130 13.43 -7.26 8.98
C TYR A 130 13.26 -6.11 7.97
N VAL A 131 12.03 -5.91 7.47
CA VAL A 131 11.71 -4.83 6.52
C VAL A 131 11.93 -3.45 7.15
N LEU A 132 11.49 -3.26 8.41
CA LEU A 132 11.69 -2.02 9.15
C LEU A 132 13.18 -1.68 9.31
N GLU A 133 14.02 -2.65 9.63
CA GLU A 133 15.47 -2.45 9.74
C GLU A 133 16.11 -2.15 8.38
N LYS A 134 15.79 -2.94 7.35
CA LYS A 134 16.41 -2.84 6.02
C LYS A 134 16.17 -1.47 5.37
N TYR A 135 14.98 -0.91 5.54
CA TYR A 135 14.56 0.31 4.83
C TYR A 135 14.46 1.55 5.72
N ALA A 136 15.06 1.53 6.92
CA ALA A 136 15.01 2.66 7.86
C ALA A 136 15.52 3.99 7.25
N SER A 137 16.46 3.94 6.31
CA SER A 137 17.00 5.12 5.63
C SER A 137 16.02 5.78 4.64
N ARG A 138 14.90 5.13 4.31
CA ARG A 138 13.89 5.65 3.37
C ARG A 138 12.83 6.54 4.04
N LEU A 139 12.79 6.57 5.37
CA LEU A 139 11.79 7.34 6.12
C LEU A 139 11.88 8.83 5.80
N MET A 140 10.83 9.37 5.17
CA MET A 140 10.80 10.76 4.72
C MET A 140 9.75 11.56 5.50
N PHE A 141 8.53 11.07 5.53
CA PHE A 141 7.39 11.79 6.07
C PHE A 141 7.10 11.48 7.54
N ALA A 142 6.30 12.33 8.20
CA ALA A 142 5.83 12.08 9.55
C ALA A 142 5.00 10.78 9.63
N LEU A 143 4.20 10.50 8.61
CA LEU A 143 3.44 9.27 8.47
C LEU A 143 4.34 8.03 8.38
N ASP A 144 5.44 8.10 7.64
CA ASP A 144 6.40 6.99 7.53
C ASP A 144 7.01 6.68 8.89
N LYS A 145 7.49 7.73 9.58
CA LYS A 145 8.08 7.63 10.93
C LYS A 145 7.06 7.08 11.94
N PHE A 146 5.83 7.58 11.89
CA PHE A 146 4.74 7.08 12.73
C PHE A 146 4.50 5.60 12.51
N LYS A 147 4.29 5.16 11.27
CA LYS A 147 4.05 3.74 10.93
C LYS A 147 5.24 2.87 11.35
N TRP A 148 6.47 3.32 11.10
CA TRP A 148 7.68 2.61 11.45
C TRP A 148 7.83 2.38 12.96
N HIS A 149 7.76 3.47 13.75
CA HIS A 149 7.86 3.40 15.21
C HIS A 149 6.67 2.67 15.83
N ALA A 150 5.45 2.91 15.33
CA ALA A 150 4.25 2.23 15.81
C ALA A 150 4.36 0.71 15.59
N SER A 151 4.87 0.27 14.45
CA SER A 151 5.06 -1.15 14.16
C SER A 151 6.01 -1.80 15.16
N LYS A 152 7.17 -1.18 15.42
CA LYS A 152 8.14 -1.66 16.42
C LYS A 152 7.54 -1.70 17.82
N ALA A 153 6.85 -0.64 18.21
CA ALA A 153 6.20 -0.51 19.51
C ALA A 153 5.16 -1.61 19.73
N LEU A 154 4.28 -1.86 18.75
CA LEU A 154 3.21 -2.85 18.85
C LEU A 154 3.75 -4.28 18.85
N ILE A 155 4.74 -4.59 18.00
CA ILE A 155 5.33 -5.94 17.92
C ILE A 155 6.13 -6.27 19.19
N ASN A 156 6.92 -5.34 19.70
CA ASN A 156 7.84 -5.58 20.81
C ASN A 156 7.33 -5.10 22.18
N LEU A 157 6.15 -4.47 22.23
CA LEU A 157 5.63 -3.74 23.40
C LEU A 157 6.65 -2.71 23.93
N ASP A 158 7.28 -1.97 23.02
CA ASP A 158 8.36 -1.03 23.32
C ASP A 158 7.83 0.39 23.58
N ALA A 159 7.94 0.84 24.84
CA ALA A 159 7.49 2.16 25.29
C ALA A 159 8.24 3.34 24.64
N LYS A 160 9.54 3.15 24.33
CA LYS A 160 10.35 4.18 23.68
C LYS A 160 9.90 4.37 22.24
N GLU A 161 9.73 3.27 21.51
CA GLU A 161 9.21 3.30 20.14
C GLU A 161 7.78 3.87 20.12
N ALA A 162 6.95 3.53 21.11
CA ALA A 162 5.61 4.11 21.23
C ALA A 162 5.64 5.64 21.38
N SER A 163 6.55 6.15 22.22
CA SER A 163 6.74 7.59 22.42
C SER A 163 7.19 8.29 21.15
N LEU A 164 8.10 7.69 20.37
CA LEU A 164 8.57 8.24 19.10
C LEU A 164 7.47 8.25 18.03
N ALA A 165 6.61 7.22 18.00
CA ALA A 165 5.44 7.21 17.14
C ALA A 165 4.48 8.35 17.51
N LEU A 166 4.20 8.56 18.79
CA LEU A 166 3.32 9.63 19.26
C LEU A 166 3.86 11.02 18.88
N GLN A 167 5.18 11.25 19.03
CA GLN A 167 5.83 12.50 18.59
C GLN A 167 5.67 12.73 17.08
N ALA A 168 5.80 11.68 16.27
CA ALA A 168 5.59 11.79 14.83
C ALA A 168 4.12 12.15 14.48
N ALA A 169 3.14 11.66 15.26
CA ALA A 169 1.72 11.99 15.07
C ALA A 169 1.34 13.43 15.46
N GLU A 170 2.17 14.10 16.27
CA GLU A 170 1.98 15.50 16.65
C GLU A 170 2.38 16.48 15.54
N ILE A 171 3.18 16.07 14.56
CA ILE A 171 3.60 16.91 13.44
C ILE A 171 2.38 17.31 12.59
N LYS A 172 2.14 18.62 12.43
CA LYS A 172 0.99 19.20 11.71
C LYS A 172 1.32 19.90 10.39
N SER A 173 2.60 19.95 10.02
CA SER A 173 3.06 20.48 8.75
C SER A 173 4.28 19.69 8.28
N SER A 174 4.33 19.40 7.00
CA SER A 174 5.50 18.86 6.32
C SER A 174 6.53 19.95 6.06
N ASP A 175 7.77 19.55 5.81
CA ASP A 175 8.86 20.46 5.43
C ASP A 175 8.75 20.94 3.96
N PHE A 176 7.76 20.43 3.21
CA PHE A 176 7.56 20.81 1.81
C PHE A 176 6.77 22.12 1.73
N ARG A 177 7.48 23.20 1.42
CA ARG A 177 6.95 24.57 1.34
C ARG A 177 5.60 24.70 0.60
N PHE A 178 5.41 23.99 -0.50
CA PHE A 178 4.20 24.07 -1.33
C PHE A 178 3.21 22.91 -1.09
N HIS A 179 3.55 21.97 -0.21
CA HIS A 179 2.79 20.73 0.06
C HIS A 179 2.82 20.39 1.55
N GLN A 180 2.48 21.37 2.39
CA GLN A 180 2.57 21.28 3.85
C GLN A 180 1.70 20.17 4.45
N ASP A 181 0.66 19.72 3.76
CA ASP A 181 -0.24 18.68 4.26
C ASP A 181 0.18 17.25 3.86
N VAL A 182 1.22 17.08 3.04
CA VAL A 182 1.63 15.76 2.54
C VAL A 182 2.37 14.98 3.60
N GLY A 183 2.00 13.70 3.76
CA GLY A 183 2.71 12.75 4.62
C GLY A 183 2.50 12.99 6.11
N LEU A 184 1.41 13.64 6.49
CA LEU A 184 0.99 13.80 7.89
C LEU A 184 0.20 12.58 8.39
N VAL A 185 0.18 12.40 9.71
CA VAL A 185 -0.61 11.33 10.35
C VAL A 185 -2.08 11.76 10.41
N GLY A 186 -2.94 11.02 9.71
CA GLY A 186 -4.38 11.28 9.67
C GLY A 186 -5.17 10.65 10.81
N LYS A 187 -6.48 10.97 10.85
CA LYS A 187 -7.43 10.53 11.88
C LYS A 187 -7.72 9.03 11.84
N GLU A 188 -7.49 8.39 10.70
CA GLU A 188 -7.60 6.95 10.50
C GLU A 188 -6.71 6.14 11.45
N HIS A 189 -5.68 6.76 12.04
CA HIS A 189 -4.77 6.13 13.00
C HIS A 189 -5.15 6.33 14.47
N ALA A 190 -6.31 6.92 14.77
CA ALA A 190 -6.72 7.28 16.14
C ALA A 190 -6.75 6.08 17.10
N GLU A 191 -7.20 4.91 16.66
CA GLU A 191 -7.22 3.71 17.52
C GLU A 191 -5.82 3.21 17.84
N VAL A 192 -4.90 3.27 16.87
CA VAL A 192 -3.50 2.89 17.09
C VAL A 192 -2.84 3.86 18.05
N ILE A 193 -3.10 5.16 17.94
CA ILE A 193 -2.60 6.17 18.89
C ILE A 193 -3.04 5.86 20.32
N LYS A 194 -4.30 5.46 20.55
CA LYS A 194 -4.77 5.07 21.89
C LYS A 194 -4.01 3.87 22.46
N VAL A 195 -3.67 2.89 21.61
CA VAL A 195 -2.87 1.73 22.02
C VAL A 195 -1.44 2.15 22.37
N LEU A 196 -0.82 3.01 21.54
CA LEU A 196 0.53 3.50 21.78
C LEU A 196 0.65 4.28 23.10
N ILE A 197 -0.34 5.11 23.45
CA ILE A 197 -0.39 5.82 24.75
C ILE A 197 -0.32 4.83 25.93
N LYS A 198 -0.98 3.67 25.81
CA LYS A 198 -0.95 2.65 26.86
C LYS A 198 0.40 1.95 26.93
N ILE A 199 1.07 1.73 25.79
CA ILE A 199 2.41 1.12 25.73
C ILE A 199 3.48 2.08 26.26
N SER A 200 3.32 3.39 26.05
CA SER A 200 4.28 4.40 26.52
C SER A 200 4.21 4.73 28.01
N THR A 201 3.19 4.24 28.72
CA THR A 201 2.97 4.49 30.16
C THR A 201 3.57 3.36 30.99
#